data_AF-A0A818PBS1-F1
#
_entry.id   AF-A0A818PBS1-F1
#
_cell.length_a   1.000
_cell.length_b   1.000
_cell.length_c   1.000
_cell.angle_alpha   90.00
_cell.angle_beta   90.00
_cell.angle_gamma   90.00
#
_symmetry.space_group_name_H-M   'P 1'
#
loop_
_entity.id
_entity.type
_entity.pdbx_description
1 polymer ?
#
loop_
_entity_poly.entity_id
_entity_poly.type
_entity_poly.pdbx_seq_one_letter_code
_entity_poly.pdbx_strand_id
1 'polypeptide(L)'
;MSFPVVFMQNIVVYSVLSISKLAFISLKSILPDTNESMRQSTLFILSLAIIQLSYACYITNCPIGGKRSLFASSILHDHQCPRCGANGQCYGSSICCTSSGCRIGHRSDIRQCSIEDHSVIPCTIKSASCSVLPNGQCAANGVCCNTESCQMDETCSMSSNQNDDSLQEQSHVL
;
A
#
# COMPACT_ATOMS: atom_id res chain seq x y z
N MET A 1 6.16 -10.01 6.07
CA MET A 1 7.10 -10.72 5.17
C MET A 1 8.46 -10.01 5.22
N SER A 2 9.30 -10.29 6.23
CA SER A 2 10.56 -9.53 6.45
C SER A 2 11.81 -10.43 6.55
N PHE A 3 11.62 -11.75 6.44
CA PHE A 3 12.67 -12.75 6.58
C PHE A 3 13.71 -12.78 5.44
N PRO A 4 13.38 -12.59 4.14
CA PRO A 4 14.39 -12.74 3.08
C PRO A 4 15.40 -11.59 3.05
N VAL A 5 15.03 -10.41 3.55
CA VAL A 5 15.88 -9.21 3.53
C VAL A 5 16.98 -9.31 4.59
N VAL A 6 16.64 -9.74 5.82
CA VAL A 6 17.63 -9.89 6.91
C VAL A 6 18.67 -10.97 6.57
N PHE A 7 18.28 -12.03 5.87
CA PHE A 7 19.19 -13.09 5.44
C PHE A 7 20.17 -12.61 4.36
N MET A 8 19.69 -11.89 3.35
CA MET A 8 20.54 -11.30 2.30
C MET A 8 21.47 -10.22 2.88
N GLN A 9 21.01 -9.46 3.87
CA GLN A 9 21.83 -8.46 4.57
C GLN A 9 22.99 -9.09 5.33
N ASN A 10 22.75 -10.19 6.07
CA ASN A 10 23.79 -10.88 6.82
C ASN A 10 24.85 -11.49 5.89
N ILE A 11 24.44 -12.00 4.72
CA ILE A 11 25.38 -12.51 3.71
C ILE A 11 26.25 -11.38 3.17
N VAL A 12 25.65 -10.26 2.73
CA VAL A 12 26.42 -9.13 2.18
C VAL A 12 27.36 -8.54 3.23
N VAL A 13 26.89 -8.35 4.46
CA VAL A 13 27.72 -7.85 5.57
C VAL A 13 28.86 -8.82 5.87
N TYR A 14 28.60 -10.13 5.94
CA TYR A 14 29.62 -11.13 6.20
C TYR A 14 30.65 -11.22 5.06
N SER A 15 30.20 -11.14 3.81
CA SER A 15 31.08 -11.08 2.63
C SER A 15 31.95 -9.83 2.64
N VAL A 16 31.38 -8.65 2.92
CA VAL A 16 32.13 -7.38 2.99
C VAL A 16 33.12 -7.38 4.16
N LEU A 17 32.74 -7.89 5.34
CA LEU A 17 33.65 -8.05 6.49
C LEU A 17 34.76 -9.06 6.21
N SER A 18 34.46 -10.16 5.53
CA SER A 18 35.44 -11.18 5.16
C SER A 18 36.44 -10.65 4.13
N ILE A 19 35.95 -9.98 3.08
CA ILE A 19 36.80 -9.34 2.06
C ILE A 19 37.65 -8.22 2.68
N SER A 20 37.08 -7.41 3.59
CA SER A 20 37.81 -6.36 4.29
C SER A 20 38.90 -6.91 5.22
N LYS A 21 38.64 -8.02 5.92
CA LYS A 21 39.65 -8.72 6.74
C LYS A 21 40.77 -9.33 5.89
N LEU A 22 40.42 -9.97 4.76
CA LEU A 22 41.40 -10.55 3.83
C LEU A 22 42.26 -9.46 3.17
N ALA A 23 41.66 -8.33 2.80
CA ALA A 23 42.37 -7.16 2.31
C ALA A 23 43.30 -6.58 3.39
N PHE A 24 42.86 -6.49 4.65
CA PHE A 24 43.67 -6.00 5.76
C PHE A 24 44.87 -6.90 6.08
N ILE A 25 44.67 -8.22 6.07
CA ILE A 25 45.75 -9.21 6.27
C ILE A 25 46.77 -9.14 5.13
N SER A 26 46.30 -9.02 3.88
CA SER A 26 47.17 -8.96 2.69
C SER A 26 47.90 -7.62 2.53
N LEU A 27 47.33 -6.51 3.03
CA LEU A 27 48.00 -5.21 2.97
C LEU A 27 49.07 -5.06 4.05
N LYS A 28 48.84 -5.64 5.24
CA LYS A 28 49.77 -5.54 6.38
C LYS A 28 51.07 -6.31 6.18
N SER A 29 51.09 -7.28 5.26
CA SER A 29 52.30 -8.01 4.86
C SER A 29 53.14 -7.27 3.82
N ILE A 30 52.66 -6.17 3.21
CA ILE A 30 53.31 -5.55 2.05
C ILE A 30 53.88 -4.14 2.33
N LEU A 31 53.25 -3.29 3.17
CA LEU A 31 53.80 -1.95 3.47
C LEU A 31 53.59 -1.51 4.94
N PRO A 32 54.63 -1.00 5.63
CA PRO A 32 54.49 -0.27 6.89
C PRO A 32 54.44 1.23 6.60
N ASP A 33 53.30 1.76 6.17
CA ASP A 33 53.13 3.22 6.03
C ASP A 33 51.81 3.70 6.64
N THR A 34 51.94 4.60 7.62
CA THR A 34 50.88 5.08 8.52
C THR A 34 49.76 5.85 7.81
N ASN A 35 49.94 6.19 6.52
CA ASN A 35 49.00 7.01 5.74
C ASN A 35 47.97 6.17 4.93
N GLU A 36 48.33 4.96 4.49
CA GLU A 36 47.39 4.05 3.80
C GLU A 36 46.34 3.48 4.77
N SER A 37 46.71 3.27 6.03
CA SER A 37 45.81 2.80 7.10
C SER A 37 44.64 3.77 7.35
N MET A 38 44.89 5.09 7.24
CA MET A 38 43.87 6.12 7.39
C MET A 38 42.90 6.13 6.21
N ARG A 39 43.41 6.00 4.98
CA ARG A 39 42.60 5.93 3.75
C ARG A 39 41.72 4.69 3.71
N GLN A 40 42.23 3.54 4.13
CA GLN A 40 41.48 2.30 4.26
C GLN A 40 40.34 2.42 5.28
N SER A 41 40.61 3.08 6.40
CA SER A 41 39.62 3.35 7.45
C SER A 41 38.51 4.28 6.95
N THR A 42 38.85 5.31 6.17
CA THR A 42 37.87 6.22 5.55
C THR A 42 36.96 5.49 4.55
N LEU A 43 37.52 4.61 3.71
CA LEU A 43 36.72 3.82 2.76
C LEU A 43 35.76 2.86 3.48
N PHE A 44 36.21 2.25 4.57
CA PHE A 44 35.35 1.37 5.38
C PHE A 44 34.20 2.16 6.03
N ILE A 45 34.48 3.32 6.62
CA ILE A 45 33.47 4.19 7.22
C ILE A 45 32.48 4.71 6.16
N LEU A 46 32.97 5.09 4.98
CA LEU A 46 32.12 5.54 3.87
C LEU A 46 31.19 4.42 3.39
N SER A 47 31.69 3.18 3.28
CA SER A 47 30.87 2.03 2.89
C SER A 47 29.77 1.73 3.91
N LEU A 48 30.09 1.78 5.21
CA LEU A 48 29.11 1.64 6.28
C LEU A 48 28.08 2.76 6.24
N ALA A 49 28.49 4.02 6.01
CA ALA A 49 27.60 5.15 5.91
C ALA A 49 26.59 5.01 4.75
N ILE A 50 27.05 4.54 3.58
CA ILE A 50 26.17 4.30 2.41
C ILE A 50 25.17 3.18 2.70
N ILE A 51 25.59 2.11 3.39
CA ILE A 51 24.71 1.01 3.79
C ILE A 51 23.62 1.51 4.76
N GLN A 52 23.99 2.30 5.77
CA GLN A 52 23.02 2.89 6.71
C GLN A 52 22.06 3.86 6.01
N LEU A 53 22.55 4.65 5.04
CA LEU A 53 21.72 5.55 4.26
C LEU A 53 20.75 4.76 3.36
N SER A 54 21.18 3.64 2.79
CA SER A 54 20.32 2.75 2.00
C SER A 54 19.27 2.02 2.84
N TYR A 55 19.55 1.75 4.13
CA TYR A 55 18.57 1.20 5.07
C TYR A 55 17.49 2.23 5.41
N ALA A 56 17.88 3.50 5.58
CA ALA A 56 16.93 4.60 5.74
C ALA A 56 16.16 4.93 4.45
N CYS A 57 16.75 4.66 3.28
CA CYS A 57 16.16 4.83 1.94
C CYS A 57 15.61 3.52 1.34
N TYR A 58 15.40 2.47 2.14
CA TYR A 58 14.69 1.30 1.64
C TYR A 58 13.20 1.64 1.59
N ILE A 59 12.70 1.75 0.36
CA ILE A 59 11.36 2.20 -0.08
C ILE A 59 10.16 1.59 0.68
N THR A 60 10.36 0.62 1.57
CA THR A 60 9.31 -0.04 2.34
C THR A 60 8.99 0.60 3.69
N ASN A 61 9.74 1.61 4.15
CA ASN A 61 9.47 2.32 5.40
C ASN A 61 9.10 3.80 5.18
N CYS A 62 8.85 4.21 3.94
CA CYS A 62 8.31 5.54 3.70
C CYS A 62 6.81 5.51 4.06
N PRO A 63 6.35 6.24 5.09
CA PRO A 63 4.92 6.40 5.30
C PRO A 63 4.34 7.04 4.03
N ILE A 64 3.18 6.55 3.60
CA ILE A 64 2.43 7.15 2.50
C ILE A 64 2.15 8.61 2.93
N GLY A 65 2.80 9.61 2.32
CA GLY A 65 2.67 10.99 2.80
C GLY A 65 3.91 11.88 2.86
N GLY A 66 4.87 11.79 1.92
CA GLY A 66 5.83 12.89 1.74
C GLY A 66 5.09 14.21 1.39
N LYS A 67 5.71 15.38 1.58
CA LYS A 67 5.07 16.72 1.37
C LYS A 67 4.45 16.95 -0.03
N ARG A 68 4.68 16.04 -0.98
CA ARG A 68 4.11 16.04 -2.34
C ARG A 68 2.92 15.07 -2.52
N SER A 69 2.67 14.17 -1.57
CA SER A 69 1.51 13.28 -1.55
C SER A 69 0.20 14.03 -1.36
N LEU A 70 0.23 15.18 -0.69
CA LEU A 70 -0.97 15.99 -0.43
C LEU A 70 -1.65 16.48 -1.71
N PHE A 71 -0.91 16.69 -2.79
CA PHE A 71 -1.48 17.14 -4.07
C PHE A 71 -2.15 16.02 -4.87
N ALA A 72 -1.68 14.77 -4.73
CA ALA A 72 -2.36 13.63 -5.34
C ALA A 72 -3.64 13.30 -4.57
N SER A 73 -3.61 13.39 -3.24
CA SER A 73 -4.78 13.11 -2.40
C SER A 73 -5.88 14.17 -2.52
N SER A 74 -5.57 15.46 -2.70
CA SER A 74 -6.60 16.53 -2.68
C SER A 74 -7.32 16.74 -4.02
N ILE A 75 -6.70 16.40 -5.15
CA ILE A 75 -7.31 16.56 -6.49
C ILE A 75 -8.08 15.30 -6.93
N LEU A 76 -7.77 14.13 -6.36
CA LEU A 76 -8.36 12.82 -6.72
C LEU A 76 -9.14 12.15 -5.57
N HIS A 77 -9.63 12.93 -4.60
CA HIS A 77 -10.32 12.40 -3.41
C HIS A 77 -11.69 11.76 -3.70
N ASP A 78 -12.21 11.87 -4.92
CA ASP A 78 -13.48 11.24 -5.35
C ASP A 78 -13.26 10.21 -6.47
N HIS A 79 -12.13 9.49 -6.45
CA HIS A 79 -11.97 8.33 -7.30
C HIS A 79 -12.82 7.17 -6.76
N GLN A 80 -13.93 6.86 -7.43
CA GLN A 80 -14.71 5.68 -7.11
C GLN A 80 -13.91 4.40 -7.38
N CYS A 81 -14.12 3.39 -6.54
CA CYS A 81 -13.51 2.09 -6.74
C CYS A 81 -13.86 1.51 -8.13
N PRO A 82 -13.05 0.58 -8.67
CA PRO A 82 -13.34 -0.03 -9.96
C PRO A 82 -14.67 -0.80 -9.93
N ARG A 83 -15.37 -0.78 -11.06
CA ARG A 83 -16.57 -1.60 -11.26
C ARG A 83 -16.18 -3.03 -11.63
N CYS A 84 -17.07 -3.96 -11.27
CA CYS A 84 -16.92 -5.38 -11.54
C CYS A 84 -18.27 -5.97 -11.99
N GLY A 85 -18.25 -6.98 -12.87
CA GLY A 85 -19.47 -7.56 -13.43
C GLY A 85 -20.37 -6.55 -14.16
N ALA A 86 -21.68 -6.83 -14.21
CA ALA A 86 -22.65 -6.01 -14.97
C ALA A 86 -23.02 -4.69 -14.26
N ASN A 87 -23.15 -4.70 -12.93
CA ASN A 87 -23.54 -3.55 -12.10
C ASN A 87 -22.93 -3.66 -10.69
N GLY A 88 -21.72 -4.22 -10.59
CA GLY A 88 -21.04 -4.44 -9.32
C GLY A 88 -19.96 -3.42 -9.04
N GLN A 89 -19.64 -3.29 -7.76
CA GLN A 89 -18.63 -2.42 -7.21
C GLN A 89 -17.62 -3.25 -6.42
N CYS A 90 -16.32 -2.97 -6.59
CA CYS A 90 -15.28 -3.63 -5.82
C CYS A 90 -15.21 -3.05 -4.41
N TYR A 91 -15.26 -3.93 -3.39
CA TYR A 91 -15.07 -3.58 -1.97
C TYR A 91 -13.71 -4.04 -1.44
N GLY A 92 -13.00 -4.87 -2.19
CA GLY A 92 -11.64 -5.34 -1.92
C GLY A 92 -11.11 -6.10 -3.13
N SER A 93 -9.84 -6.52 -3.12
CA SER A 93 -9.13 -7.10 -4.27
C SER A 93 -9.76 -8.39 -4.81
N SER A 94 -10.54 -9.07 -3.97
CA SER A 94 -11.27 -10.29 -4.30
C SER A 94 -12.76 -10.24 -3.94
N ILE A 95 -13.33 -9.04 -3.79
CA ILE A 95 -14.74 -8.86 -3.37
C ILE A 95 -15.46 -7.94 -4.34
N CYS A 96 -16.46 -8.48 -5.03
CA CYS A 96 -17.35 -7.74 -5.91
C CYS A 96 -18.79 -7.83 -5.43
N CYS A 97 -19.44 -6.69 -5.21
CA CYS A 97 -20.81 -6.63 -4.70
C CYS A 97 -21.75 -5.91 -5.65
N THR A 98 -22.97 -6.42 -5.74
CA THR A 98 -24.10 -5.85 -6.49
C THR A 98 -25.27 -5.66 -5.52
N SER A 99 -26.30 -4.93 -5.93
CA SER A 99 -27.54 -4.82 -5.14
C SER A 99 -28.16 -6.17 -4.75
N SER A 100 -27.95 -7.20 -5.58
CA SER A 100 -28.44 -8.57 -5.36
C SER A 100 -27.56 -9.45 -4.45
N GLY A 101 -26.35 -9.00 -4.10
CA GLY A 101 -25.42 -9.75 -3.27
C GLY A 101 -23.95 -9.63 -3.69
N CYS A 102 -23.09 -10.32 -2.93
CA CYS A 102 -21.63 -10.26 -3.07
C CYS A 102 -21.01 -11.58 -3.52
N ARG A 103 -19.93 -11.48 -4.29
CA ARG A 103 -19.10 -12.60 -4.74
C ARG A 103 -17.69 -12.40 -4.20
N ILE A 104 -17.14 -13.45 -3.61
CA ILE A 104 -15.81 -13.43 -2.97
C ILE A 104 -14.93 -14.50 -3.64
N GLY A 105 -13.68 -14.14 -3.95
CA GLY A 105 -12.65 -15.06 -4.45
C GLY A 105 -12.08 -14.71 -5.83
N HIS A 106 -11.34 -15.64 -6.43
CA HIS A 106 -10.58 -15.44 -7.67
C HIS A 106 -11.34 -15.85 -8.94
N ARG A 107 -12.55 -15.32 -9.15
CA ARG A 107 -13.33 -15.56 -10.38
C ARG A 107 -13.09 -14.47 -11.43
N SER A 108 -13.39 -14.76 -12.69
CA SER A 108 -13.12 -13.86 -13.83
C SER A 108 -13.85 -12.52 -13.74
N ASP A 109 -15.00 -12.48 -13.05
CA ASP A 109 -15.80 -11.29 -12.78
C ASP A 109 -15.24 -10.39 -11.66
N ILE A 110 -14.28 -10.88 -10.88
CA ILE A 110 -13.67 -10.19 -9.73
C ILE A 110 -12.24 -9.72 -10.04
N ARG A 111 -11.62 -10.19 -11.14
CA ARG A 111 -10.24 -9.84 -11.52
C ARG A 111 -9.99 -8.34 -11.69
N GLN A 112 -11.02 -7.56 -12.01
CA GLN A 112 -10.93 -6.11 -12.11
C GLN A 112 -10.64 -5.45 -10.75
N CYS A 113 -11.04 -6.09 -9.64
CA CYS A 113 -10.82 -5.56 -8.31
C CYS A 113 -9.36 -5.63 -7.86
N SER A 114 -8.54 -6.55 -8.42
CA SER A 114 -7.10 -6.61 -8.11
C SER A 114 -6.30 -5.44 -8.69
N ILE A 115 -6.91 -4.61 -9.54
CA ILE A 115 -6.28 -3.38 -10.03
C ILE A 115 -6.05 -2.42 -8.86
N GLU A 116 -6.89 -2.45 -7.82
CA GLU A 116 -6.75 -1.60 -6.64
C GLU A 116 -5.48 -1.90 -5.84
N ASP A 117 -4.99 -3.15 -5.85
CA ASP A 117 -3.72 -3.52 -5.18
C ASP A 117 -2.50 -2.78 -5.76
N HIS A 118 -2.62 -2.32 -7.01
CA HIS A 118 -1.60 -1.59 -7.72
C HIS A 118 -1.91 -0.08 -7.81
N SER A 119 -3.04 0.37 -7.24
CA SER A 119 -3.39 1.78 -7.17
C SER A 119 -2.61 2.49 -6.08
N VAL A 120 -2.05 3.64 -6.41
CA VAL A 120 -1.38 4.53 -5.45
C VAL A 120 -2.37 5.49 -4.79
N ILE A 121 -3.59 5.58 -5.33
CA ILE A 121 -4.64 6.49 -4.87
C ILE A 121 -5.77 5.65 -4.27
N PRO A 122 -6.15 5.87 -3.00
CA PRO A 122 -7.24 5.14 -2.40
C PRO A 122 -8.55 5.49 -3.08
N CYS A 123 -9.30 4.48 -3.46
CA CYS A 123 -10.66 4.66 -3.94
C CYS A 123 -11.67 4.78 -2.80
N THR A 124 -12.80 5.45 -3.05
CA THR A 124 -13.92 5.54 -2.11
C THR A 124 -15.17 4.89 -2.69
N ILE A 125 -16.02 4.36 -1.80
CA ILE A 125 -17.32 3.82 -2.15
C ILE A 125 -18.38 4.70 -1.48
N LYS A 126 -19.37 5.13 -2.28
CA LYS A 126 -20.48 5.96 -1.83
C LYS A 126 -21.58 5.06 -1.23
N SER A 127 -21.29 4.44 -0.08
CA SER A 127 -22.27 3.63 0.64
C SER A 127 -22.23 3.87 2.15
N ALA A 128 -23.36 3.62 2.83
CA ALA A 128 -23.47 3.82 4.27
C ALA A 128 -22.50 2.90 5.03
N SER A 129 -21.89 3.42 6.09
CA SER A 129 -21.06 2.62 6.99
C SER A 129 -21.92 1.71 7.85
N CYS A 130 -21.45 0.49 8.10
CA CYS A 130 -22.09 -0.49 8.98
C CYS A 130 -21.29 -0.69 10.27
N SER A 131 -21.95 -1.17 11.33
CA SER A 131 -21.32 -1.33 12.66
C SER A 131 -20.72 -2.71 12.91
N VAL A 132 -21.10 -3.72 12.12
CA VAL A 132 -20.64 -5.11 12.31
C VAL A 132 -19.15 -5.29 12.02
N LEU A 133 -18.63 -4.62 10.99
CA LEU A 133 -17.21 -4.69 10.62
C LEU A 133 -16.53 -3.32 10.81
N PRO A 134 -15.28 -3.30 11.32
CA PRO A 134 -14.50 -2.07 11.37
C PRO A 134 -14.25 -1.56 9.94
N ASN A 135 -14.52 -0.27 9.72
CA ASN A 135 -14.50 0.35 8.39
C ASN A 135 -15.37 -0.36 7.35
N GLY A 136 -16.41 -1.07 7.81
CA GLY A 136 -17.36 -1.75 6.95
C GLY A 136 -18.29 -0.77 6.25
N GLN A 137 -18.70 -1.12 5.04
CA GLN A 137 -19.70 -0.41 4.28
C GLN A 137 -20.78 -1.36 3.73
N CYS A 138 -22.00 -0.85 3.61
CA CYS A 138 -23.13 -1.60 3.10
C CYS A 138 -22.97 -1.86 1.60
N ALA A 139 -22.81 -3.13 1.24
CA ALA A 139 -22.47 -3.54 -0.11
C ALA A 139 -23.65 -4.13 -0.88
N ALA A 140 -24.61 -4.72 -0.16
CA ALA A 140 -25.86 -5.22 -0.69
C ALA A 140 -26.94 -5.18 0.40
N ASN A 141 -28.18 -5.54 0.07
CA ASN A 141 -29.27 -5.55 1.04
C ASN A 141 -28.96 -6.54 2.17
N GLY A 142 -28.81 -6.01 3.39
CA GLY A 142 -28.47 -6.78 4.58
C GLY A 142 -27.02 -7.28 4.64
N VAL A 143 -26.11 -6.77 3.79
CA VAL A 143 -24.70 -7.21 3.74
C VAL A 143 -23.75 -6.03 3.96
N CYS A 144 -22.93 -6.15 5.00
CA CYS A 144 -21.84 -5.26 5.35
C CYS A 144 -20.51 -5.88 4.88
N CYS A 145 -19.68 -5.14 4.14
CA CYS A 145 -18.38 -5.61 3.68
C CYS A 145 -17.26 -4.64 4.06
N ASN A 146 -16.11 -5.19 4.41
CA ASN A 146 -14.83 -4.48 4.42
C ASN A 146 -13.92 -5.03 3.30
N THR A 147 -12.65 -4.63 3.28
CA THR A 147 -11.69 -5.03 2.24
C THR A 147 -11.36 -6.53 2.26
N GLU A 148 -11.63 -7.22 3.36
CA GLU A 148 -11.22 -8.63 3.57
C GLU A 148 -12.40 -9.60 3.58
N SER A 149 -13.58 -9.17 4.04
CA SER A 149 -14.71 -10.04 4.33
C SER A 149 -16.05 -9.31 4.28
N CYS A 150 -17.12 -10.09 4.18
CA CYS A 150 -18.50 -9.62 4.26
C CYS A 150 -19.27 -10.39 5.32
N GLN A 151 -20.13 -9.70 6.05
CA GLN A 151 -21.02 -10.25 7.06
C GLN A 151 -22.44 -9.70 6.88
N MET A 152 -23.43 -10.47 7.31
CA MET A 152 -24.80 -9.99 7.33
C MET A 152 -24.98 -8.92 8.41
N ASP A 153 -25.65 -7.83 8.07
CA ASP A 153 -25.97 -6.71 8.96
C ASP A 153 -27.33 -6.12 8.58
N GLU A 154 -28.29 -6.16 9.49
CA GLU A 154 -29.64 -5.62 9.28
C GLU A 154 -29.65 -4.10 9.12
N THR A 155 -28.61 -3.39 9.60
CA THR A 155 -28.47 -1.94 9.39
C THR A 155 -28.26 -1.59 7.92
N CYS A 156 -27.79 -2.54 7.11
CA CYS A 156 -27.66 -2.40 5.66
C CYS A 156 -28.95 -2.70 4.89
N SER A 157 -30.12 -2.61 5.54
CA SER A 157 -31.40 -2.67 4.84
C SER A 157 -31.47 -1.54 3.81
N MET A 158 -31.56 -1.93 2.54
CA MET A 158 -31.68 -0.97 1.44
C MET A 158 -33.11 -0.41 1.46
N SER A 159 -33.36 0.55 2.36
CA SER A 159 -34.45 1.50 2.17
C SER A 159 -34.03 2.40 1.01
N SER A 160 -34.81 2.42 -0.06
CA SER A 160 -34.54 3.17 -1.28
C SER A 160 -34.47 4.68 -1.04
N ASN A 161 -33.38 5.18 -0.46
CA ASN A 161 -33.01 6.58 -0.53
C ASN A 161 -31.89 6.69 -1.56
N GLN A 162 -32.29 6.59 -2.82
CA GLN A 162 -31.63 7.36 -3.88
C GLN A 162 -31.87 8.83 -3.52
N ASN A 163 -30.99 9.40 -2.70
CA ASN A 163 -30.81 10.83 -2.73
C ASN A 163 -30.09 11.12 -4.05
N ASP A 164 -30.91 11.30 -5.08
CA ASP A 164 -30.57 12.09 -6.25
C ASP A 164 -30.08 13.45 -5.76
N ASP A 165 -28.77 13.59 -5.54
CA ASP A 165 -28.10 14.88 -5.56
C ASP A 165 -28.01 15.36 -7.02
N SER A 166 -29.17 15.55 -7.63
CA SER A 166 -29.36 16.49 -8.71
C SER A 166 -30.00 17.75 -8.11
N LEU A 167 -29.18 18.62 -7.50
CA LEU A 167 -29.52 20.03 -7.45
C LEU A 167 -29.39 20.61 -8.86
N GLN A 168 -30.40 20.36 -9.67
CA GLN A 168 -30.90 21.33 -10.63
C GLN A 168 -32.28 21.72 -10.12
N GLU A 169 -32.40 22.93 -9.57
CA GLU A 169 -33.63 23.70 -9.70
C GLU A 169 -33.24 25.17 -9.90
N GLN A 170 -33.42 25.61 -11.13
CA GLN A 170 -33.25 26.97 -11.59
C GLN A 170 -34.65 27.46 -11.99
N SER A 171 -35.36 28.19 -11.12
CA SER A 171 -36.40 29.15 -11.52
C SER A 171 -36.93 29.91 -10.29
N HIS A 172 -36.68 31.21 -10.16
CA HIS A 172 -37.53 32.30 -10.68
C HIS A 172 -38.90 32.40 -9.99
N VAL A 173 -39.03 33.35 -9.05
CA VAL A 173 -40.30 34.04 -8.77
C VAL A 173 -39.95 35.52 -8.59
N LEU A 174 -40.41 36.33 -9.54
CA LEU A 174 -40.65 37.76 -9.34
C LEU A 174 -42.12 37.90 -8.94
#